data_AF-A0A1Q5SRZ1-F1
#
_entry.id   AF-A0A1Q5SRZ1-F1
#
_cell.length_a   1.000
_cell.length_b   1.000
_cell.length_c   1.000
_cell.angle_alpha   90.00
_cell.angle_beta   90.00
_cell.angle_gamma   90.00
#
_symmetry.space_group_name_H-M   'P 1'
#
loop_
_entity.id
_entity.type
_entity.pdbx_description
1 polymer ?
#
loop_
_entity_poly.entity_id
_entity_poly.type
_entity_poly.pdbx_seq_one_letter_code
_entity_poly.pdbx_strand_id
1 'polypeptide(L)'
;MLSVLLISIALFGTATAVVITYRRIIKELVDKRSATYSNRPASYVSHDLMTSEDHLLVMQYGQQWWSFRKIIHQYFMESMVERHHVEIQNAEAVQMLRDMCVRPDQHMRHPKRFSNSIIMS
;
A
#
# COMPACT_ATOMS: atom_id res chain seq x y z
N MET A 1 -25.69 -21.53 -16.64
CA MET A 1 -25.88 -22.10 -15.29
C MET A 1 -24.59 -22.81 -14.89
N LEU A 2 -23.64 -22.09 -14.27
CA LEU A 2 -22.46 -22.66 -13.60
C LEU A 2 -21.90 -21.60 -12.64
N SER A 3 -22.43 -21.69 -11.40
CA SER A 3 -21.75 -21.40 -10.13
C SER A 3 -20.84 -20.18 -10.05
N VAL A 4 -21.45 -18.99 -9.92
CA VAL A 4 -20.81 -17.90 -9.17
C VAL A 4 -20.88 -18.30 -7.70
N LEU A 5 -19.79 -18.83 -7.16
CA LEU A 5 -19.70 -19.15 -5.74
C LEU A 5 -19.44 -17.84 -4.97
N LEU A 6 -20.49 -17.05 -4.76
CA LEU A 6 -20.50 -15.93 -3.81
C LEU A 6 -20.57 -16.54 -2.41
N ILE A 7 -19.42 -16.87 -1.83
CA ILE A 7 -19.38 -17.24 -0.42
C ILE A 7 -19.42 -15.92 0.36
N SER A 8 -20.55 -15.68 1.02
CA SER A 8 -20.64 -14.69 2.09
C SER A 8 -20.01 -15.30 3.34
N ILE A 9 -18.92 -14.70 3.81
CA ILE A 9 -18.26 -15.14 5.04
C ILE A 9 -18.41 -14.02 6.07
N ALA A 10 -19.06 -14.30 7.20
CA ALA A 10 -19.09 -13.42 8.35
C ALA A 10 -17.77 -13.57 9.13
N LEU A 11 -16.69 -13.00 8.61
CA LEU A 11 -15.33 -13.10 9.18
C LEU A 11 -15.02 -12.00 10.21
N PHE A 12 -15.76 -10.89 10.20
CA PHE A 12 -15.45 -9.68 11.00
C PHE A 12 -16.65 -9.17 11.81
N GLY A 13 -17.29 -10.06 12.58
CA GLY A 13 -18.38 -9.69 13.50
C GLY A 13 -19.67 -9.27 12.78
N THR A 14 -19.78 -7.99 12.42
CA THR A 14 -20.99 -7.40 11.80
C THR A 14 -20.88 -7.15 10.29
N ALA A 15 -19.69 -7.32 9.69
CA ALA A 15 -19.46 -7.06 8.28
C ALA A 15 -19.52 -8.35 7.43
N THR A 16 -20.33 -8.29 6.36
CA THR A 16 -20.41 -9.34 5.33
C THR A 16 -19.21 -9.26 4.40
N ALA A 17 -18.32 -10.25 4.42
CA ALA A 17 -17.26 -10.37 3.43
C ALA A 17 -17.75 -11.21 2.25
N VAL A 18 -17.47 -10.74 1.02
CA VAL A 18 -17.85 -11.43 -0.21
C VAL A 18 -16.59 -11.93 -0.91
N VAL A 19 -16.46 -13.24 -1.06
CA VAL A 19 -15.33 -13.85 -1.77
C VAL A 19 -15.70 -14.07 -3.24
N ILE A 20 -14.94 -13.45 -4.14
CA ILE A 20 -15.11 -13.58 -5.59
C ILE A 20 -14.03 -14.52 -6.13
N THR A 21 -14.42 -15.67 -6.67
CA THR A 21 -13.49 -16.69 -7.19
C THR A 21 -13.36 -16.68 -8.70
N TYR A 22 -14.25 -15.98 -9.42
CA TYR A 22 -14.31 -16.04 -10.89
C TYR A 22 -13.61 -14.85 -11.57
N ARG A 23 -12.63 -15.15 -12.44
CA ARG A 23 -11.79 -14.15 -13.12
C ARG A 23 -12.57 -13.08 -13.88
N ARG A 24 -13.65 -13.45 -14.59
CA ARG A 24 -14.45 -12.48 -15.37
C ARG A 24 -15.09 -11.43 -14.46
N ILE A 25 -15.63 -11.87 -13.32
CA ILE A 25 -16.28 -10.99 -12.34
C ILE A 25 -15.25 -10.09 -11.67
N ILE A 26 -14.06 -10.63 -11.34
CA ILE A 26 -12.95 -9.82 -10.81
C ILE A 26 -12.58 -8.71 -11.80
N LYS A 27 -12.42 -9.02 -13.09
CA LYS A 27 -12.11 -8.00 -14.11
C LYS A 27 -13.23 -6.96 -14.26
N GLU A 28 -14.49 -7.36 -14.12
CA GLU A 28 -15.60 -6.42 -14.25
C GLU A 28 -15.77 -5.52 -13.03
N LEU A 29 -15.63 -6.06 -11.82
CA LEU A 29 -15.87 -5.33 -10.58
C LEU A 29 -14.62 -4.58 -10.09
N VAL A 30 -13.47 -5.24 -10.07
CA VAL A 30 -12.23 -4.70 -9.48
C VAL A 30 -11.46 -3.83 -10.46
N ASP A 31 -11.42 -4.19 -11.74
CA ASP A 31 -10.64 -3.46 -12.74
C ASP A 31 -11.49 -2.36 -13.40
N LYS A 32 -12.59 -2.74 -14.07
CA LYS A 32 -13.46 -1.77 -14.77
C LYS A 32 -14.28 -0.86 -13.87
N ARG A 33 -14.62 -1.29 -12.65
CA ARG A 33 -15.46 -0.54 -11.70
C ARG A 33 -14.75 -0.26 -10.37
N SER A 34 -13.41 -0.23 -10.40
CA SER A 34 -12.56 0.04 -9.22
C SER A 34 -13.05 1.25 -8.43
N ALA A 35 -13.29 2.38 -9.10
CA ALA A 35 -13.70 3.64 -8.48
C ALA A 35 -14.97 3.56 -7.60
N THR A 36 -15.86 2.58 -7.84
CA THR A 36 -17.08 2.39 -7.05
C THR A 36 -16.91 1.39 -5.92
N TYR A 37 -16.16 0.30 -6.15
CA TYR A 37 -16.08 -0.83 -5.21
C TYR A 37 -14.78 -0.91 -4.41
N SER A 38 -13.77 -0.10 -4.74
CA SER A 38 -12.45 -0.17 -4.09
C SER A 38 -12.34 0.60 -2.78
N ASN A 39 -13.46 1.04 -2.20
CA ASN A 39 -13.41 1.76 -0.93
C ASN A 39 -13.14 0.80 0.24
N ARG A 40 -12.36 1.26 1.22
CA ARG A 40 -11.99 0.45 2.39
C ARG A 40 -13.03 0.63 3.49
N PRO A 41 -13.42 -0.46 4.21
CA PRO A 41 -14.24 -0.33 5.40
C PRO A 41 -13.63 0.66 6.39
N ALA A 42 -14.45 1.54 6.96
CA ALA A 42 -13.99 2.49 7.96
C ALA A 42 -13.49 1.75 9.21
N SER A 43 -12.29 2.10 9.66
CA SER A 43 -11.69 1.58 10.89
C SER A 43 -11.65 2.70 11.91
N TYR A 44 -12.45 2.59 12.98
CA TYR A 44 -12.48 3.59 14.06
C TYR A 44 -11.11 3.80 14.70
N VAL A 45 -10.40 2.70 14.99
CA VAL A 45 -9.07 2.75 15.61
C VAL A 45 -8.06 3.45 14.69
N SER A 46 -8.03 3.07 13.41
CA SER A 46 -7.03 3.60 12.49
C SER A 46 -7.32 5.06 12.10
N HIS A 47 -8.59 5.38 11.84
CA HIS A 47 -9.02 6.67 11.31
C HIS A 47 -9.21 7.73 12.39
N ASP A 48 -9.96 7.41 13.45
CA ASP A 48 -10.39 8.38 14.46
C ASP A 48 -9.40 8.47 15.62
N LEU A 49 -8.92 7.33 16.12
CA LEU A 49 -8.05 7.31 17.31
C LEU A 49 -6.59 7.64 17.00
N MET A 50 -6.05 7.18 15.87
CA MET A 50 -4.61 7.29 15.58
C MET A 50 -4.23 8.45 14.67
N THR A 51 -5.09 8.81 13.72
CA THR A 51 -4.68 9.71 12.62
C THR A 51 -5.60 10.90 12.40
N SER A 52 -6.67 11.03 13.19
CA SER A 52 -7.62 12.15 13.10
C SER A 52 -8.05 12.44 11.67
N GLU A 53 -8.34 11.39 10.89
CA GLU A 53 -8.75 11.43 9.48
C GLU A 53 -7.70 11.88 8.44
N ASP A 54 -6.50 12.31 8.85
CA ASP A 54 -5.51 12.93 7.94
C ASP A 54 -4.53 11.95 7.30
N HIS A 55 -4.64 10.65 7.57
CA HIS A 55 -3.69 9.68 7.03
C HIS A 55 -4.16 9.06 5.72
N LEU A 56 -3.50 9.43 4.61
CA LEU A 56 -3.80 8.97 3.25
C LEU A 56 -4.07 7.45 3.11
N LEU A 57 -3.35 6.60 3.83
CA LEU A 57 -3.47 5.13 3.70
C LEU A 57 -4.78 4.57 4.24
N VAL A 58 -5.40 5.27 5.20
CA VAL A 58 -6.64 4.85 5.88
C VAL A 58 -7.81 5.80 5.60
N MET A 59 -7.54 6.95 5.01
CA MET A 59 -8.51 7.96 4.60
C MET A 59 -9.51 7.38 3.57
N GLN A 60 -10.77 7.76 3.72
CA GLN A 60 -11.83 7.42 2.79
C GLN A 60 -11.68 8.18 1.47
N TYR A 61 -12.18 7.59 0.37
CA TYR A 61 -12.20 8.29 -0.91
C TYR A 61 -13.06 9.58 -0.81
N GLY A 62 -12.46 10.71 -1.14
CA GLY A 62 -13.09 12.03 -1.05
C GLY A 62 -12.14 13.12 -1.53
N GLN A 63 -12.61 14.38 -1.55
CA GLN A 63 -11.83 15.51 -2.06
C GLN A 63 -10.46 15.65 -1.37
N GLN A 64 -10.41 15.40 -0.06
CA GLN A 64 -9.16 15.40 0.71
C GLN A 64 -8.17 14.35 0.19
N TRP A 65 -8.62 13.11 -0.01
CA TRP A 65 -7.79 12.04 -0.57
C TRP A 65 -7.21 12.40 -1.94
N TRP A 66 -8.02 13.01 -2.83
CA TRP A 66 -7.56 13.48 -4.13
C TRP A 66 -6.46 14.54 -4.01
N SER A 67 -6.63 15.49 -3.09
CA SER A 67 -5.65 16.54 -2.82
C SER A 67 -4.33 15.98 -2.29
N PHE A 68 -4.37 15.12 -1.26
CA PHE A 68 -3.17 14.47 -0.73
C PHE A 68 -2.48 13.61 -1.79
N ARG A 69 -3.24 12.81 -2.54
CA ARG A 69 -2.69 11.99 -3.63
C ARG A 69 -2.01 12.83 -4.69
N LYS A 70 -2.59 13.98 -5.06
CA LYS A 70 -1.99 14.89 -6.05
C LYS A 70 -0.64 15.41 -5.59
N ILE A 71 -0.53 15.82 -4.32
CA ILE A 71 0.73 16.31 -3.74
C ILE A 71 1.76 15.18 -3.72
N ILE A 72 1.42 14.03 -3.15
CA ILE A 72 2.34 12.89 -3.03
C ILE A 72 2.81 12.41 -4.40
N HIS A 73 1.89 12.30 -5.37
CA HIS A 73 2.24 11.91 -6.73
C HIS A 73 3.29 12.82 -7.36
N GLN A 74 3.28 14.13 -7.08
CA GLN A 74 4.29 15.06 -7.60
C GLN A 74 5.70 14.74 -7.09
N TYR A 75 5.84 14.33 -5.83
CA TYR A 75 7.13 13.95 -5.24
C TYR A 75 7.66 12.60 -5.73
N PHE A 76 6.78 11.73 -6.24
CA PHE A 76 7.12 10.40 -6.77
C PHE A 76 6.99 10.32 -8.30
N MET A 77 6.99 11.46 -9.01
CA MET A 77 7.09 11.46 -10.47
C MET A 77 8.46 10.94 -10.90
N GLU A 78 8.51 10.33 -12.09
CA GLU A 78 9.73 9.74 -12.67
C GLU A 78 10.93 10.69 -12.61
N SER A 79 10.74 11.97 -12.99
CA SER A 79 11.79 12.98 -12.94
C SER A 79 12.28 13.30 -11.53
N MET A 80 11.41 13.26 -10.52
CA MET A 80 11.80 13.45 -9.12
C MET A 80 12.56 12.24 -8.59
N VAL A 81 12.12 11.03 -8.98
CA VAL A 81 12.80 9.78 -8.64
C VAL A 81 14.21 9.76 -9.20
N GLU A 82 14.37 10.05 -10.48
CA GLU A 82 15.67 10.05 -11.15
C GLU A 82 16.63 11.07 -10.55
N ARG A 83 16.13 12.28 -10.24
CA ARG A 83 16.98 13.39 -9.76
C ARG A 83 17.33 13.34 -8.28
N HIS A 84 16.44 12.79 -7.44
CA HIS A 84 16.59 12.89 -5.98
C HIS A 84 16.62 11.54 -5.28
N HIS A 85 15.81 10.56 -5.71
CA HIS A 85 15.67 9.31 -4.98
C HIS A 85 16.71 8.26 -5.37
N VAL A 86 17.23 8.28 -6.61
CA VAL A 86 18.20 7.29 -7.11
C VAL A 86 19.52 7.35 -6.35
N GLU A 87 20.03 8.54 -6.03
CA GLU A 87 21.30 8.70 -5.33
C GLU A 87 21.26 8.07 -3.93
N ILE A 88 20.18 8.35 -3.19
CA ILE A 88 19.94 7.81 -1.84
C ILE A 88 19.77 6.28 -1.91
N GLN A 89 18.97 5.78 -2.85
CA GLN A 89 18.79 4.33 -3.03
C GLN A 89 20.11 3.63 -3.31
N ASN A 90 20.96 4.21 -4.17
CA ASN A 90 22.27 3.66 -4.47
C ASN A 90 23.20 3.67 -3.25
N ALA A 91 23.23 4.77 -2.50
CA ALA A 91 24.04 4.88 -1.28
C ALA A 91 23.65 3.82 -0.23
N GLU A 92 22.34 3.66 0.02
CA GLU A 92 21.83 2.66 0.95
C GLU A 92 22.02 1.22 0.44
N ALA A 93 21.95 1.01 -0.89
CA ALA A 93 22.19 -0.29 -1.49
C ALA A 93 23.66 -0.72 -1.31
N VAL A 94 24.62 0.18 -1.54
CA VAL A 94 26.05 -0.08 -1.30
C VAL A 94 26.29 -0.43 0.17
N GLN A 95 25.66 0.31 1.08
CA GLN A 95 25.76 0.05 2.51
C GLN A 95 25.16 -1.31 2.90
N MET A 96 24.02 -1.69 2.34
CA MET A 96 23.41 -3.00 2.55
C MET A 96 24.31 -4.15 2.06
N LEU A 97 24.90 -4.01 0.87
CA LEU A 97 25.82 -5.01 0.31
C LEU A 97 27.08 -5.16 1.18
N ARG A 98 27.63 -4.05 1.66
CA ARG A 98 28.74 -4.07 2.64
C ARG A 98 28.34 -4.83 3.90
N ASP A 99 27.16 -4.54 4.45
CA ASP A 99 26.67 -5.21 5.67
C ASP A 99 26.46 -6.72 5.46
N MET A 100 26.06 -7.16 4.26
CA MET A 100 26.00 -8.58 3.90
C MET A 100 27.38 -9.24 3.88
N CYS A 101 28.42 -8.57 3.38
CA CYS A 101 29.78 -9.09 3.36
C CYS A 101 30.43 -9.13 4.76
N VAL A 102 30.20 -8.11 5.59
CA VAL A 102 30.83 -7.97 6.91
C VAL A 102 30.11 -8.80 7.98
N ARG A 103 28.76 -8.92 7.89
CA ARG A 103 27.91 -9.63 8.86
C ARG A 103 26.88 -10.52 8.14
N PRO A 104 27.32 -11.62 7.50
CA PRO A 104 26.43 -12.52 6.77
C PRO A 104 25.44 -13.26 7.69
N ASP A 105 25.77 -13.41 8.97
CA ASP A 105 24.89 -13.96 10.01
C ASP A 105 23.59 -13.14 10.19
N GLN A 106 23.64 -11.85 9.88
CA GLN A 106 22.50 -10.91 10.03
C GLN A 106 21.78 -10.61 8.73
N HIS A 107 21.92 -11.43 7.69
CA HIS A 107 21.35 -11.21 6.35
C HIS A 107 19.85 -10.82 6.37
N MET A 108 19.04 -11.33 7.30
CA MET A 108 17.61 -10.98 7.42
C MET A 108 17.34 -9.56 7.96
N ARG A 109 18.32 -8.93 8.60
CA ARG A 109 18.20 -7.57 9.15
C ARG A 109 18.56 -6.51 8.12
N HIS A 110 19.49 -6.79 7.22
CA HIS A 110 20.03 -5.82 6.27
C HIS A 110 18.97 -5.24 5.32
N PRO A 111 18.06 -6.05 4.72
CA PRO A 111 16.98 -5.51 3.89
C PRO A 111 16.00 -4.64 4.66
N LYS A 112 15.71 -4.99 5.93
CA LYS A 112 14.81 -4.20 6.77
C LYS A 112 15.41 -2.82 7.08
N ARG A 113 16.71 -2.78 7.38
CA ARG A 113 17.44 -1.53 7.60
C ARG A 113 17.49 -0.69 6.32
N PHE A 114 17.78 -1.30 5.18
CA PHE A 114 17.77 -0.63 3.86
C PHE A 114 16.43 0.05 3.57
N SER A 115 15.32 -0.71 3.68
CA SER A 115 13.97 -0.15 3.44
C SER A 115 13.65 1.00 4.40
N ASN A 116 13.97 0.87 5.68
CA ASN A 116 13.73 1.93 6.65
C ASN A 116 14.59 3.17 6.39
N SER A 117 15.85 3.00 5.97
CA SER A 117 16.74 4.12 5.68
C SER A 117 16.20 4.94 4.50
N ILE A 118 15.77 4.27 3.43
CA ILE A 118 15.18 4.94 2.26
C ILE A 118 13.92 5.72 2.61
N ILE A 119 13.05 5.18 3.47
CA ILE A 119 11.79 5.83 3.84
C ILE A 119 12.02 7.07 4.73
N MET A 120 13.10 7.08 5.52
CA MET A 120 13.42 8.18 6.45
C MET A 120 14.33 9.27 5.88
N SER A 121 14.90 9.06 4.68
CA SER A 121 15.86 9.98 4.06
C SER A 121 15.22 11.10 3.24
#